data_AF-A0A936ATZ5-F1
#
_entry.id   AF-A0A936ATZ5-F1
#
_cell.length_a   1.000
_cell.length_b   1.000
_cell.length_c   1.000
_cell.angle_alpha   90.00
_cell.angle_beta   90.00
_cell.angle_gamma   90.00
#
_symmetry.space_group_name_H-M   'P 1'
#
loop_
_entity.id
_entity.type
_entity.pdbx_description
1 polymer ?
#
loop_
_entity_poly.entity_id
_entity_poly.type
_entity_poly.pdbx_seq_one_letter_code
_entity_poly.pdbx_strand_id
1 'polypeptide(L)'
;MTKVKNILHLAHYFPLKPNRSISFLLNLFLCCYAGIIIAQPICELKSDKKTVLIGEPFDITFSLTLDDPNTVKNLTYQNIKNSSNTLFAKDSSFFEPMADIELLSSVPWKINELSEVIPLQDLSILKTGNQKKYTNTFTFAIYNPGIFLIPCPLLDSMEIKNGSQIFIEVTVPRQDSIQNMVKDTLYPIKPIIIEPTHWTDYLIYLYILLAVFIFYFMYKYFKNKPVKKMETDTIQQVPVKSAYEIALEKLNELEASKMWETSDPKDFQTSLTFILREYIKNRFDIDAPEMTTHETIETLKTNNLVDAVLLNSVRNILSVSDLVKFAKAKPTQDMYQPFFDNLREFIEKSKS
;
A
#
# COMPACT_ATOMS: atom_id res chain seq x y z
N MET A 1 -47.60 1.01 -24.26
CA MET A 1 -48.57 1.82 -25.03
C MET A 1 -48.86 1.24 -26.42
N THR A 2 -48.85 -0.10 -26.60
CA THR A 2 -48.88 -0.72 -27.95
C THR A 2 -49.91 -1.86 -28.09
N LYS A 3 -50.84 -2.00 -27.15
CA LYS A 3 -51.94 -3.00 -27.21
C LYS A 3 -53.35 -2.41 -27.18
N VAL A 4 -53.50 -1.09 -27.05
CA VAL A 4 -54.82 -0.41 -27.04
C VAL A 4 -55.27 0.03 -28.44
N LYS A 5 -54.35 0.12 -29.41
CA LYS A 5 -54.68 0.56 -30.78
C LYS A 5 -55.43 -0.47 -31.64
N ASN A 6 -55.40 -1.76 -31.30
CA ASN A 6 -56.01 -2.80 -32.14
C ASN A 6 -57.51 -3.07 -31.86
N ILE A 7 -58.09 -2.49 -30.82
CA ILE A 7 -59.53 -2.69 -30.52
C ILE A 7 -60.40 -1.65 -31.23
N LEU A 8 -59.85 -0.48 -31.59
CA LEU A 8 -60.59 0.58 -32.28
C LEU A 8 -60.79 0.33 -33.79
N HIS A 9 -60.09 -0.62 -34.40
CA HIS A 9 -60.16 -0.84 -35.85
C HIS A 9 -61.28 -1.77 -36.31
N LEU A 10 -61.94 -2.48 -35.38
CA LEU A 10 -63.03 -3.43 -35.69
C LEU A 10 -64.44 -2.83 -35.58
N ALA A 11 -64.58 -1.59 -35.10
CA ALA A 11 -65.89 -0.94 -34.93
C ALA A 11 -66.48 -0.36 -36.22
N HIS A 12 -65.77 -0.43 -37.36
CA HIS A 12 -66.17 0.25 -38.59
C HIS A 12 -67.01 -0.61 -39.56
N TYR A 13 -67.34 -1.86 -39.20
CA TYR A 13 -67.92 -2.86 -40.11
C TYR A 13 -69.20 -3.54 -39.58
N PHE A 14 -70.11 -2.82 -38.90
CA PHE A 14 -71.47 -3.37 -38.66
C PHE A 14 -72.50 -2.23 -38.56
N PRO A 15 -73.41 -2.05 -39.53
CA PRO A 15 -74.53 -1.13 -39.39
C PRO A 15 -75.67 -1.86 -38.66
N LEU A 16 -75.65 -1.86 -37.34
CA LEU A 16 -76.79 -2.33 -36.53
C LEU A 16 -77.59 -1.13 -36.01
N LYS A 17 -78.87 -1.10 -36.39
CA LYS A 17 -79.91 -0.15 -35.95
C LYS A 17 -79.87 0.05 -34.42
N PRO A 18 -80.11 1.28 -33.91
CA PRO A 18 -79.96 1.57 -32.49
C PRO A 18 -81.12 0.96 -31.71
N ASN A 19 -80.92 -0.24 -31.18
CA ASN A 19 -81.85 -0.84 -30.22
C ASN A 19 -81.50 -0.30 -28.82
N ARG A 20 -82.36 0.54 -28.25
CA ARG A 20 -82.14 1.27 -26.97
C ARG A 20 -81.73 0.35 -25.81
N SER A 21 -82.15 -0.91 -25.83
CA SER A 21 -81.80 -1.94 -24.83
C SER A 21 -80.31 -2.32 -24.83
N ILE A 22 -79.67 -2.41 -26.00
CA ILE A 22 -78.27 -2.84 -26.13
C ILE A 22 -77.31 -1.70 -25.75
N SER A 23 -77.65 -0.46 -26.09
CA SER A 23 -76.89 0.72 -25.65
C SER A 23 -76.96 0.91 -24.12
N PHE A 24 -78.08 0.56 -23.49
CA PHE A 24 -78.22 0.58 -22.04
C PHE A 24 -77.39 -0.52 -21.37
N LEU A 25 -77.41 -1.74 -21.91
CA LEU A 25 -76.57 -2.84 -21.41
C LEU A 25 -75.07 -2.57 -21.60
N LEU A 26 -74.67 -1.96 -22.73
CA LEU A 26 -73.26 -1.59 -22.96
C LEU A 26 -72.80 -0.48 -22.02
N ASN A 27 -73.63 0.54 -21.76
CA ASN A 27 -73.34 1.59 -20.77
C ASN A 27 -73.37 1.08 -19.33
N LEU A 28 -74.23 0.11 -19.01
CA LEU A 28 -74.23 -0.56 -17.71
C LEU A 28 -72.96 -1.40 -17.53
N PHE A 29 -72.51 -2.08 -18.59
CA PHE A 29 -71.25 -2.85 -18.59
C PHE A 29 -70.02 -1.93 -18.48
N LEU A 30 -70.03 -0.78 -19.18
CA LEU A 30 -68.98 0.25 -19.06
C LEU A 30 -68.98 0.94 -17.69
N CYS A 31 -70.14 1.17 -17.07
CA CYS A 31 -70.23 1.70 -15.70
C CYS A 31 -69.80 0.67 -14.65
N CYS A 32 -70.11 -0.62 -14.84
CA CYS A 32 -69.62 -1.69 -13.97
C CYS A 32 -68.09 -1.90 -14.12
N TYR A 33 -67.53 -1.69 -15.32
CA TYR A 33 -66.07 -1.76 -15.53
C TYR A 33 -65.32 -0.51 -15.04
N ALA A 34 -65.98 0.65 -14.98
CA ALA A 34 -65.41 1.89 -14.47
C ALA A 34 -65.37 1.98 -12.93
N GLY A 35 -65.96 1.00 -12.22
CA GLY A 35 -66.15 1.03 -10.77
C GLY A 35 -65.15 0.21 -9.94
N ILE A 36 -64.08 -0.33 -10.51
CA ILE A 36 -63.01 -0.93 -9.69
C ILE A 36 -62.03 0.19 -9.34
N ILE A 37 -62.30 0.90 -8.25
CA ILE A 37 -61.27 1.69 -7.58
C ILE A 37 -60.27 0.67 -7.03
N ILE A 38 -59.24 0.35 -7.80
CA ILE A 38 -58.08 -0.39 -7.31
C ILE A 38 -57.37 0.58 -6.38
N ALA A 39 -57.65 0.45 -5.09
CA ALA A 39 -57.03 1.26 -4.08
C ALA A 39 -55.51 0.97 -4.08
N GLN A 40 -54.72 2.04 -4.19
CA GLN A 40 -53.30 1.96 -4.52
C GLN A 40 -52.46 1.84 -3.25
N PRO A 41 -51.34 1.09 -3.27
CA PRO A 41 -50.43 1.02 -2.13
C PRO A 41 -49.90 2.40 -1.76
N ILE A 42 -49.95 2.74 -0.48
CA ILE A 42 -49.42 3.99 0.08
C ILE A 42 -48.20 3.64 0.93
N CYS A 43 -47.07 4.30 0.66
CA CYS A 43 -45.86 4.14 1.48
C CYS A 43 -45.44 5.50 2.06
N GLU A 44 -45.28 5.51 3.38
CA GLU A 44 -44.86 6.67 4.16
C GLU A 44 -43.52 6.36 4.85
N LEU A 45 -42.58 7.29 4.73
CA LEU A 45 -41.27 7.26 5.37
C LEU A 45 -41.20 8.34 6.43
N LYS A 46 -40.69 7.98 7.60
CA LYS A 46 -40.44 8.93 8.68
C LYS A 46 -39.05 8.69 9.23
N SER A 47 -38.20 9.71 9.22
CA SER A 47 -36.92 9.65 9.91
C SER A 47 -36.99 10.37 11.25
N ASP A 48 -36.23 9.87 12.22
CA ASP A 48 -36.02 10.51 13.51
C ASP A 48 -35.22 11.82 13.39
N LYS A 49 -34.29 11.90 12.43
CA LYS A 49 -33.39 13.03 12.19
C LYS A 49 -33.41 13.46 10.73
N LYS A 50 -33.30 14.77 10.49
CA LYS A 50 -33.15 15.33 9.13
C LYS A 50 -31.69 15.59 8.75
N THR A 51 -30.86 15.83 9.76
CA THR A 51 -29.43 16.10 9.64
C THR A 51 -28.69 15.17 10.58
N VAL A 52 -27.66 14.49 10.08
CA VAL A 52 -26.86 13.51 10.81
C VAL A 52 -25.37 13.74 10.56
N LEU A 53 -24.52 13.39 11.51
CA LEU A 53 -23.08 13.37 11.28
C LEU A 53 -22.69 12.11 10.49
N ILE A 54 -21.57 12.19 9.78
CA ILE A 54 -20.98 11.01 9.11
C ILE A 54 -20.82 9.87 10.11
N GLY A 55 -21.33 8.68 9.76
CA GLY A 55 -21.30 7.47 10.58
C GLY A 55 -22.22 7.49 11.80
N GLU A 56 -22.98 8.58 12.03
CA GLU A 56 -23.96 8.63 13.11
C GLU A 56 -25.17 7.75 12.77
N PRO A 57 -25.56 6.80 13.64
CA PRO A 57 -26.73 5.98 13.41
C PRO A 57 -28.01 6.82 13.52
N PHE A 58 -28.94 6.58 12.60
CA PHE A 58 -30.26 7.21 12.59
C PHE A 58 -31.32 6.23 12.12
N ASP A 59 -32.57 6.49 12.53
CA ASP A 59 -33.68 5.58 12.32
C ASP A 59 -34.61 6.10 11.21
N ILE A 60 -34.98 5.20 10.30
CA ILE A 60 -36.05 5.41 9.33
C ILE A 60 -37.13 4.38 9.55
N THR A 61 -38.33 4.86 9.89
CA THR A 61 -39.55 4.06 9.96
C THR A 61 -40.26 4.05 8.61
N PHE A 62 -40.46 2.86 8.07
CA PHE A 62 -41.21 2.59 6.85
C PHE A 62 -42.61 2.12 7.24
N SER A 63 -43.63 2.78 6.70
CA SER A 63 -45.03 2.43 6.89
C SER A 63 -45.68 2.17 5.54
N LEU A 64 -46.03 0.91 5.26
CA LEU A 64 -46.73 0.50 4.05
C LEU A 64 -48.20 0.19 4.38
N THR A 65 -49.12 0.87 3.73
CA THR A 65 -50.57 0.62 3.85
C THR A 65 -51.09 0.01 2.56
N LEU A 66 -51.69 -1.18 2.67
CA LEU A 66 -52.30 -1.90 1.56
C LEU A 66 -53.80 -2.09 1.83
N ASP A 67 -54.60 -1.77 0.82
CA ASP A 67 -56.05 -1.99 0.84
C ASP A 67 -56.42 -3.46 0.57
N ASP A 68 -55.74 -4.11 -0.38
CA ASP A 68 -55.82 -5.56 -0.60
C ASP A 68 -54.42 -6.20 -0.46
N PRO A 69 -54.21 -7.06 0.56
CA PRO A 69 -52.93 -7.70 0.79
C PRO A 69 -52.58 -8.79 -0.22
N ASN A 70 -53.52 -9.27 -1.03
CA ASN A 70 -53.26 -10.31 -2.02
C ASN A 70 -52.70 -9.75 -3.34
N THR A 71 -52.70 -8.43 -3.51
CA THR A 71 -52.25 -7.77 -4.74
C THR A 71 -50.73 -7.71 -4.85
N VAL A 72 -50.01 -7.79 -3.72
CA VAL A 72 -48.54 -7.69 -3.65
C VAL A 72 -47.97 -8.91 -2.96
N LYS A 73 -46.95 -9.53 -3.55
CA LYS A 73 -46.33 -10.75 -2.99
C LYS A 73 -45.05 -10.46 -2.22
N ASN A 74 -44.19 -9.62 -2.79
CA ASN A 74 -42.82 -9.43 -2.33
C ASN A 74 -42.47 -7.95 -2.11
N LEU A 75 -41.60 -7.72 -1.14
CA LEU A 75 -41.04 -6.42 -0.77
C LEU A 75 -39.52 -6.47 -0.91
N THR A 76 -38.91 -5.42 -1.46
CA THR A 76 -37.45 -5.34 -1.63
C THR A 76 -36.96 -3.91 -1.43
N TYR A 77 -35.81 -3.75 -0.75
CA TYR A 77 -35.21 -2.45 -0.40
C TYR A 77 -33.99 -2.10 -1.24
N GLN A 78 -33.76 -2.82 -2.33
CA GLN A 78 -32.57 -2.70 -3.18
C GLN A 78 -32.34 -1.27 -3.71
N ASN A 79 -33.41 -0.51 -3.93
CA ASN A 79 -33.34 0.87 -4.41
C ASN A 79 -32.75 1.85 -3.38
N ILE A 80 -32.72 1.52 -2.09
CA ILE A 80 -32.11 2.36 -1.05
C ILE A 80 -30.58 2.38 -1.16
N LYS A 81 -29.97 1.24 -1.50
CA LYS A 81 -28.50 1.13 -1.69
C LYS A 81 -27.97 2.03 -2.81
N ASN A 82 -28.82 2.32 -3.79
CA ASN A 82 -28.47 3.17 -4.93
C ASN A 82 -29.03 4.60 -4.77
N SER A 83 -29.26 5.04 -3.53
CA SER A 83 -29.72 6.41 -3.28
C SER A 83 -28.64 7.39 -3.74
N SER A 84 -29.01 8.21 -4.71
CA SER A 84 -28.12 9.19 -5.32
C SER A 84 -27.90 10.38 -4.40
N ASN A 85 -26.67 10.86 -4.34
CA ASN A 85 -26.32 12.11 -3.68
C ASN A 85 -26.82 13.29 -4.53
N THR A 86 -27.71 14.10 -3.97
CA THR A 86 -28.34 15.23 -4.68
C THR A 86 -27.53 16.52 -4.60
N LEU A 87 -26.51 16.59 -3.75
CA LEU A 87 -25.62 17.75 -3.63
C LEU A 87 -24.57 17.83 -4.76
N PHE A 88 -24.19 16.70 -5.36
CA PHE A 88 -23.08 16.65 -6.31
C PHE A 88 -23.57 16.21 -7.69
N ALA A 89 -23.07 16.89 -8.73
CA ALA A 89 -23.34 16.48 -10.10
C ALA A 89 -22.76 15.08 -10.36
N LYS A 90 -23.51 14.25 -11.09
CA LYS A 90 -23.16 12.85 -11.43
C LYS A 90 -21.78 12.69 -12.11
N ASP A 91 -21.24 13.79 -12.66
CA ASP A 91 -19.98 13.85 -13.39
C ASP A 91 -18.78 14.30 -12.53
N SER A 92 -18.96 14.49 -11.21
CA SER A 92 -17.83 14.87 -10.36
C SER A 92 -16.92 13.67 -10.09
N SER A 93 -15.67 13.74 -10.51
CA SER A 93 -14.65 12.73 -10.21
C SER A 93 -14.17 12.75 -8.74
N PHE A 94 -14.60 13.74 -7.97
CA PHE A 94 -14.12 14.01 -6.60
C PHE A 94 -15.06 13.52 -5.50
N PHE A 95 -16.33 13.24 -5.81
CA PHE A 95 -17.33 12.82 -4.82
C PHE A 95 -18.09 11.59 -5.29
N GLU A 96 -18.31 10.65 -4.38
CA GLU A 96 -19.08 9.47 -4.67
C GLU A 96 -20.56 9.84 -4.93
N PRO A 97 -21.11 9.48 -6.10
CA PRO A 97 -22.46 9.90 -6.47
C PRO A 97 -23.55 9.08 -5.76
N MET A 98 -23.18 7.99 -5.07
CA MET A 98 -24.08 7.10 -4.36
C MET A 98 -23.80 7.15 -2.86
N ALA A 99 -24.84 6.99 -2.05
CA ALA A 99 -24.69 6.89 -0.61
C ALA A 99 -23.94 5.61 -0.22
N ASP A 100 -22.91 5.74 0.62
CA ASP A 100 -22.29 4.58 1.28
C ASP A 100 -23.09 4.28 2.56
N ILE A 101 -24.18 3.52 2.40
CA ILE A 101 -25.13 3.18 3.46
C ILE A 101 -24.83 1.80 4.03
N GLU A 102 -24.65 1.75 5.35
CA GLU A 102 -24.62 0.51 6.12
C GLU A 102 -25.94 0.32 6.87
N LEU A 103 -26.49 -0.90 6.78
CA LEU A 103 -27.65 -1.33 7.57
C LEU A 103 -27.15 -1.91 8.90
N LEU A 104 -27.48 -1.24 10.01
CA LEU A 104 -27.06 -1.66 11.35
C LEU A 104 -28.10 -2.57 12.01
N SER A 105 -29.38 -2.24 11.87
CA SER A 105 -30.46 -3.03 12.46
C SER A 105 -31.78 -2.83 11.73
N SER A 106 -32.66 -3.82 11.86
CA SER A 106 -34.02 -3.76 11.34
C SER A 106 -34.97 -4.40 12.35
N VAL A 107 -35.98 -3.64 12.78
CA VAL A 107 -36.93 -4.05 13.83
C VAL A 107 -38.36 -3.65 13.45
N PRO A 108 -39.34 -4.57 13.50
CA PRO A 108 -39.24 -5.94 14.03
C PRO A 108 -38.72 -6.98 13.03
N TRP A 109 -38.57 -6.63 11.75
CA TRP A 109 -38.18 -7.60 10.72
C TRP A 109 -36.67 -7.78 10.73
N LYS A 110 -36.16 -8.98 11.04
CA LYS A 110 -34.72 -9.25 11.09
C LYS A 110 -34.14 -9.39 9.67
N ILE A 111 -33.96 -8.27 9.01
CA ILE A 111 -33.40 -8.16 7.66
C ILE A 111 -31.90 -7.89 7.79
N ASN A 112 -31.09 -8.71 7.14
CA ASN A 112 -29.63 -8.57 7.19
C ASN A 112 -29.10 -7.78 5.99
N GLU A 113 -29.78 -7.85 4.83
CA GLU A 113 -29.35 -7.18 3.60
C GLU A 113 -30.52 -6.50 2.87
N LEU A 114 -30.27 -5.31 2.32
CA LEU A 114 -31.29 -4.54 1.58
C LEU A 114 -31.69 -5.19 0.24
N SER A 115 -30.88 -6.11 -0.30
CA SER A 115 -31.19 -6.92 -1.49
C SER A 115 -32.13 -8.10 -1.22
N GLU A 116 -32.43 -8.39 0.04
CA GLU A 116 -33.30 -9.50 0.41
C GLU A 116 -34.74 -9.28 -0.09
N VAL A 117 -35.32 -10.32 -0.68
CA VAL A 117 -36.70 -10.32 -1.14
C VAL A 117 -37.57 -10.89 -0.02
N ILE A 118 -38.45 -10.06 0.53
CA ILE A 118 -39.23 -10.40 1.71
C ILE A 118 -40.67 -10.68 1.29
N PRO A 119 -41.19 -11.90 1.49
CA PRO A 119 -42.59 -12.21 1.24
C PRO A 119 -43.48 -11.49 2.26
N LEU A 120 -44.54 -10.81 1.81
CA LEU A 120 -45.43 -10.05 2.70
C LEU A 120 -46.20 -10.95 3.70
N GLN A 121 -46.29 -12.25 3.42
CA GLN A 121 -46.99 -13.22 4.26
C GLN A 121 -46.31 -13.43 5.63
N ASP A 122 -45.00 -13.20 5.68
CA ASP A 122 -44.17 -13.44 6.88
C ASP A 122 -44.06 -12.19 7.78
N LEU A 123 -44.65 -11.08 7.35
CA LEU A 123 -44.56 -9.80 8.05
C LEU A 123 -45.65 -9.65 9.12
N SER A 124 -45.26 -9.10 10.27
CA SER A 124 -46.19 -8.74 11.33
C SER A 124 -47.14 -7.62 10.89
N ILE A 125 -48.45 -7.84 11.11
CA ILE A 125 -49.52 -6.94 10.64
C ILE A 125 -49.99 -6.06 11.81
N LEU A 126 -49.97 -4.74 11.63
CA LEU A 126 -50.70 -3.82 12.49
C LEU A 126 -52.06 -3.55 11.83
N LYS A 127 -53.13 -4.18 12.34
CA LYS A 127 -54.49 -3.97 11.79
C LYS A 127 -55.03 -2.61 12.21
N THR A 128 -55.51 -1.84 11.24
CA THR A 128 -56.39 -0.68 11.46
C THR A 128 -57.55 -0.79 10.46
N GLY A 129 -58.65 -1.44 10.86
CA GLY A 129 -59.84 -1.59 10.00
C GLY A 129 -59.67 -2.55 8.81
N ASN A 130 -60.22 -2.18 7.65
CA ASN A 130 -60.21 -2.97 6.40
C ASN A 130 -58.86 -2.92 5.65
N GLN A 131 -57.93 -2.08 6.10
CA GLN A 131 -56.59 -1.89 5.54
C GLN A 131 -55.54 -2.62 6.39
N LYS A 132 -54.54 -3.21 5.75
CA LYS A 132 -53.38 -3.77 6.45
C LYS A 132 -52.22 -2.78 6.42
N LYS A 133 -51.68 -2.47 7.60
CA LYS A 133 -50.49 -1.63 7.75
C LYS A 133 -49.31 -2.49 8.18
N TYR A 134 -48.22 -2.36 7.46
CA TYR A 134 -46.93 -2.98 7.74
C TYR A 134 -45.95 -1.89 8.17
N THR A 135 -45.22 -2.09 9.25
CA THR A 135 -44.30 -1.09 9.78
C THR A 135 -42.99 -1.73 10.19
N ASN A 136 -41.88 -1.14 9.74
CA ASN A 136 -40.54 -1.57 10.10
C ASN A 136 -39.62 -0.37 10.25
N THR A 137 -38.75 -0.40 11.24
CA THR A 137 -37.76 0.64 11.49
C THR A 137 -36.38 0.08 11.19
N PHE A 138 -35.64 0.79 10.34
CA PHE A 138 -34.26 0.48 10.02
C PHE A 138 -33.35 1.52 10.65
N THR A 139 -32.25 1.06 11.22
CA THR A 139 -31.16 1.91 11.69
C THR A 139 -30.07 1.87 10.62
N PHE A 140 -29.76 3.03 10.06
CA PHE A 140 -28.74 3.21 9.02
C PHE A 140 -27.57 4.06 9.53
N ALA A 141 -26.40 3.88 8.91
CA ALA A 141 -25.28 4.81 9.00
C ALA A 141 -24.79 5.15 7.58
N ILE A 142 -24.44 6.43 7.34
CA ILE A 142 -23.93 6.90 6.05
C ILE A 142 -22.52 7.45 6.23
N TYR A 143 -21.56 6.99 5.40
CA TYR A 143 -20.14 7.31 5.57
C TYR A 143 -19.60 8.41 4.65
N ASN A 144 -20.42 8.91 3.71
CA ASN A 144 -20.06 10.02 2.84
C ASN A 144 -20.96 11.25 3.05
N PRO A 145 -20.41 12.48 3.00
CA PRO A 145 -21.20 13.70 3.17
C PRO A 145 -22.08 13.95 1.93
N GLY A 146 -23.28 14.47 2.15
CA GLY A 146 -24.23 14.62 1.05
C GLY A 146 -25.66 14.92 1.50
N ILE A 147 -26.53 15.19 0.53
CA ILE A 147 -27.98 15.14 0.74
C ILE A 147 -28.48 13.92 -0.02
N PHE A 148 -28.89 12.88 0.71
CA PHE A 148 -29.32 11.62 0.13
C PHE A 148 -30.83 11.52 0.11
N LEU A 149 -31.36 11.12 -1.04
CA LEU A 149 -32.79 10.88 -1.24
C LEU A 149 -33.07 9.40 -0.94
N ILE A 150 -33.77 9.10 0.15
CA ILE A 150 -34.17 7.73 0.50
C ILE A 150 -35.58 7.46 -0.04
N PRO A 151 -35.72 6.49 -0.98
CA PRO A 151 -37.01 6.12 -1.54
C PRO A 151 -37.74 5.04 -0.72
N CYS A 152 -39.04 4.91 -0.95
CA CYS A 152 -39.82 3.76 -0.48
C CYS A 152 -39.35 2.44 -1.14
N PRO A 153 -39.53 1.29 -0.47
CA PRO A 153 -39.21 -0.02 -1.05
C PRO A 153 -40.01 -0.33 -2.31
N LEU A 154 -39.47 -1.25 -3.11
CA LEU A 154 -40.12 -1.80 -4.29
C LEU A 154 -41.13 -2.89 -3.90
N LEU A 155 -42.30 -2.87 -4.54
CA LEU A 155 -43.33 -3.90 -4.42
C LEU A 155 -43.33 -4.74 -5.70
N ASP A 156 -43.06 -6.04 -5.59
CA ASP A 156 -42.93 -6.93 -6.75
C ASP A 156 -41.99 -6.37 -7.85
N SER A 157 -40.88 -5.76 -7.42
CA SER A 157 -39.91 -5.06 -8.28
C SER A 157 -40.44 -3.82 -9.02
N MET A 158 -41.57 -3.26 -8.60
CA MET A 158 -42.15 -2.04 -9.15
C MET A 158 -42.13 -0.89 -8.12
N GLU A 159 -41.99 0.33 -8.61
CA GLU A 159 -42.05 1.54 -7.79
C GLU A 159 -43.49 1.86 -7.35
N ILE A 160 -43.62 2.33 -6.10
CA ILE A 160 -44.89 2.79 -5.54
C ILE A 160 -45.16 4.21 -6.04
N LYS A 161 -46.22 4.39 -6.82
CA LYS A 161 -46.62 5.71 -7.37
C LYS A 161 -46.90 6.76 -6.30
N ASN A 162 -47.42 6.33 -5.14
CA ASN A 162 -47.73 7.16 -3.98
C ASN A 162 -46.73 6.90 -2.83
N GLY A 163 -45.46 6.66 -3.16
CA GLY A 163 -44.40 6.50 -2.16
C GLY A 163 -43.80 7.85 -1.79
N SER A 164 -43.78 8.19 -0.50
CA SER A 164 -43.02 9.34 -0.02
C SER A 164 -41.52 9.10 -0.15
N GLN A 165 -40.74 10.18 -0.27
CA GLN A 165 -39.28 10.14 -0.22
C GLN A 165 -38.80 11.15 0.84
N ILE A 166 -37.69 10.84 1.50
CA ILE A 166 -37.09 11.72 2.52
C ILE A 166 -35.67 12.10 2.13
N PHE A 167 -35.28 13.31 2.51
CA PHE A 167 -33.92 13.80 2.36
C PHE A 167 -33.19 13.72 3.70
N ILE A 168 -32.01 13.11 3.69
CA ILE A 168 -31.12 13.06 4.84
C ILE A 168 -29.86 13.86 4.50
N GLU A 169 -29.60 14.91 5.26
CA GLU A 169 -28.38 15.70 5.16
C GLU A 169 -27.29 15.11 6.06
N VAL A 170 -26.23 14.59 5.45
CA VAL A 170 -25.08 14.02 6.14
C VAL A 170 -23.95 15.04 6.10
N THR A 171 -23.55 15.52 7.27
CA THR A 171 -22.56 16.57 7.42
C THR A 171 -21.33 16.10 8.17
N VAL A 172 -20.20 16.75 7.92
CA VAL A 172 -18.97 16.55 8.68
C VAL A 172 -19.08 17.31 10.01
N PRO A 173 -18.56 16.76 11.12
CA PRO A 173 -18.48 17.51 12.36
C PRO A 173 -17.60 18.75 12.15
N ARG A 174 -18.11 19.91 12.57
CA ARG A 174 -17.34 21.17 12.57
C ARG A 174 -16.06 20.95 13.38
N GLN A 175 -14.93 21.49 12.92
CA GLN A 175 -13.60 21.28 13.53
C GLN A 175 -13.56 21.63 15.03
N ASP A 176 -14.39 22.58 15.46
CA ASP A 176 -14.57 22.97 16.87
C ASP A 176 -15.14 21.83 17.75
N SER A 177 -15.98 20.96 17.17
CA SER A 177 -16.58 19.79 17.83
C SER A 177 -15.58 18.64 17.96
N ILE A 178 -14.64 18.51 17.01
CA ILE A 178 -13.62 17.45 17.01
C ILE A 178 -12.66 17.66 18.20
N GLN A 179 -12.26 18.90 18.48
CA GLN A 179 -11.39 19.19 19.62
C GLN A 179 -12.03 18.80 20.96
N ASN A 180 -13.33 19.04 21.13
CA ASN A 180 -14.03 18.72 22.37
C ASN A 180 -14.27 17.21 22.53
N MET A 181 -14.64 16.50 21.46
CA MET A 181 -14.84 15.04 21.51
C MET A 181 -13.54 14.26 21.70
N VAL A 182 -12.43 14.74 21.12
CA VAL A 182 -11.09 14.17 21.33
C VAL A 182 -10.59 14.48 22.74
N LYS A 183 -10.90 15.66 23.30
CA LYS A 183 -10.46 16.01 24.66
C LYS A 183 -11.13 15.15 25.74
N ASP A 184 -12.38 14.75 25.55
CA ASP A 184 -13.11 13.90 26.50
C ASP A 184 -12.73 12.40 26.40
N THR A 185 -12.08 11.97 25.31
CA THR A 185 -11.66 10.57 25.09
C THR A 185 -10.17 10.32 25.36
N LEU A 186 -9.36 11.37 25.47
CA LEU A 186 -7.94 11.25 25.76
C LEU A 186 -7.67 11.25 27.27
N TYR A 187 -7.16 10.12 27.77
CA TYR A 187 -6.60 10.06 29.11
C TYR A 187 -5.39 11.00 29.25
N PRO A 188 -5.17 11.60 30.43
CA PRO A 188 -3.98 12.39 30.68
C PRO A 188 -2.73 11.54 30.46
N ILE A 189 -1.68 12.16 29.91
CA ILE A 189 -0.37 11.53 29.73
C ILE A 189 0.08 11.02 31.11
N LYS A 190 0.32 9.72 31.21
CA LYS A 190 0.81 9.12 32.46
C LYS A 190 2.13 9.79 32.85
N PRO A 191 2.34 10.09 34.15
CA PRO A 191 3.61 10.62 34.61
C PRO A 191 4.74 9.62 34.33
N ILE A 192 5.95 10.14 34.17
CA ILE A 192 7.16 9.32 34.00
C ILE A 192 7.30 8.44 35.25
N ILE A 193 7.20 7.13 35.06
CA ILE A 193 7.42 6.15 36.11
C ILE A 193 8.94 6.00 36.26
N ILE A 194 9.47 6.42 37.40
CA ILE A 194 10.88 6.26 37.73
C ILE A 194 11.06 4.81 38.19
N GLU A 195 11.82 4.03 37.43
CA GLU A 195 12.17 2.67 37.81
C GLU A 195 13.16 2.68 38.99
N PRO A 196 12.99 1.84 40.02
CA PRO A 196 13.98 1.72 41.09
C PRO A 196 15.32 1.25 40.50
N THR A 197 16.41 1.88 40.92
CA THR A 197 17.77 1.52 40.45
C THR A 197 18.13 0.09 40.84
N HIS A 198 18.57 -0.71 39.87
CA HIS A 198 19.01 -2.08 40.08
C HIS A 198 20.54 -2.16 40.18
N TRP A 199 21.06 -3.19 40.87
CA TRP A 199 22.51 -3.37 41.01
C TRP A 199 23.23 -3.56 39.65
N THR A 200 22.50 -4.04 38.65
CA THR A 200 22.96 -4.17 37.26
C THR A 200 23.32 -2.84 36.62
N ASP A 201 22.65 -1.75 37.01
CA ASP A 201 22.89 -0.41 36.48
C ASP A 201 24.27 0.11 36.87
N TYR A 202 24.85 -0.46 37.94
CA TYR A 202 26.20 -0.13 38.38
C TYR A 202 27.31 -0.91 37.65
N LEU A 203 26.98 -1.95 36.89
CA LEU A 203 27.96 -2.76 36.16
C LEU A 203 28.69 -1.95 35.10
N ILE A 204 28.04 -0.98 34.46
CA ILE A 204 28.68 -0.12 33.47
C ILE A 204 29.83 0.70 34.08
N TYR A 205 29.64 1.22 35.29
CA TYR A 205 30.69 1.95 36.00
C TYR A 205 31.85 1.03 36.41
N LEU A 206 31.55 -0.23 36.77
CA LEU A 206 32.58 -1.24 37.04
C LEU A 206 33.41 -1.54 35.78
N TYR A 207 32.78 -1.71 34.60
CA TYR A 207 33.50 -1.92 33.35
C TYR A 207 34.35 -0.71 32.95
N ILE A 208 33.85 0.52 33.13
CA ILE A 208 34.61 1.75 32.89
C ILE A 208 35.85 1.80 33.81
N LEU A 209 35.68 1.52 35.10
CA LEU A 209 36.79 1.48 36.05
C LEU A 209 37.84 0.44 35.66
N LEU A 210 37.40 -0.75 35.23
CA LEU A 210 38.27 -1.83 34.79
C LEU A 210 39.02 -1.45 33.50
N ALA A 211 38.34 -0.79 32.55
CA ALA A 211 38.97 -0.28 31.33
C ALA A 211 40.04 0.77 31.63
N VAL A 212 39.79 1.71 32.54
CA VAL A 212 40.80 2.69 33.01
C VAL A 212 41.99 1.99 33.65
N PHE A 213 41.74 0.95 34.45
CA PHE A 213 42.80 0.16 35.09
C PHE A 213 43.65 -0.59 34.06
N ILE A 214 43.02 -1.22 33.06
CA ILE A 214 43.71 -1.85 31.93
C ILE A 214 44.56 -0.81 31.21
N PHE A 215 44.00 0.35 30.85
CA PHE A 215 44.71 1.39 30.12
C PHE A 215 45.91 1.93 30.92
N TYR A 216 45.75 2.12 32.23
CA TYR A 216 46.82 2.52 33.13
C TYR A 216 47.93 1.48 33.21
N PHE A 217 47.58 0.20 33.37
CA PHE A 217 48.56 -0.89 33.37
C PHE A 217 49.24 -1.06 32.02
N MET A 218 48.51 -0.89 30.92
CA MET A 218 49.05 -0.92 29.57
C MET A 218 50.05 0.23 29.38
N TYR A 219 49.69 1.45 29.75
CA TYR A 219 50.58 2.61 29.74
C TYR A 219 51.83 2.39 30.59
N LYS A 220 51.67 1.90 31.82
CA LYS A 220 52.80 1.59 32.71
C LYS A 220 53.67 0.47 32.15
N TYR A 221 53.09 -0.55 31.55
CA TYR A 221 53.81 -1.65 30.91
C TYR A 221 54.60 -1.16 29.70
N PHE A 222 54.03 -0.32 28.84
CA PHE A 222 54.72 0.28 27.70
C PHE A 222 55.79 1.30 28.12
N LYS A 223 55.57 2.06 29.20
CA LYS A 223 56.52 3.04 29.74
C LYS A 223 57.69 2.39 30.50
N ASN A 224 57.45 1.26 31.16
CA ASN A 224 58.45 0.51 31.90
C ASN A 224 59.19 -0.53 31.05
N LYS A 225 58.82 -0.70 29.77
CA LYS A 225 59.76 -1.27 28.83
C LYS A 225 60.90 -0.27 28.72
N PRO A 226 62.14 -0.62 29.10
CA PRO A 226 63.26 0.22 28.72
C PRO A 226 63.12 0.40 27.22
N VAL A 227 63.07 1.65 26.76
CA VAL A 227 63.38 1.93 25.36
C VAL A 227 64.76 1.31 25.21
N LYS A 228 64.81 0.13 24.59
CA LYS A 228 66.05 -0.44 24.11
C LYS A 228 66.49 0.64 23.15
N LYS A 229 67.43 1.48 23.62
CA LYS A 229 68.21 2.34 22.75
C LYS A 229 68.61 1.38 21.65
N MET A 230 68.10 1.58 20.45
CA MET A 230 68.49 0.78 19.31
C MET A 230 69.95 1.15 19.06
N GLU A 231 70.84 0.58 19.88
CA GLU A 231 72.10 0.10 19.38
C GLU A 231 71.72 -0.88 18.28
N THR A 232 71.91 -0.39 17.07
CA THR A 232 72.26 -1.17 15.90
C THR A 232 73.18 -2.30 16.34
N ASP A 233 72.61 -3.45 16.64
CA ASP A 233 73.31 -4.73 16.62
C ASP A 233 72.32 -5.86 16.35
N THR A 234 72.21 -6.13 15.05
CA THR A 234 72.35 -7.48 14.48
C THR A 234 71.59 -8.58 15.22
N ILE A 235 70.26 -8.59 15.10
CA ILE A 235 69.52 -9.86 15.11
C ILE A 235 69.55 -10.36 13.68
N GLN A 236 70.07 -11.57 13.48
CA GLN A 236 70.08 -12.28 12.20
C GLN A 236 68.69 -12.17 11.54
N GLN A 237 68.62 -11.30 10.54
CA GLN A 237 67.52 -11.22 9.62
C GLN A 237 67.56 -12.51 8.79
N VAL A 238 66.60 -13.39 8.99
CA VAL A 238 66.04 -14.00 7.78
C VAL A 238 65.45 -12.81 7.02
N PRO A 239 65.92 -12.48 5.81
CA PRO A 239 65.51 -11.26 5.13
C PRO A 239 63.98 -11.32 4.97
N VAL A 240 63.26 -10.47 5.70
CA VAL A 240 61.86 -10.19 5.40
C VAL A 240 61.93 -9.54 4.03
N LYS A 241 61.67 -10.34 2.98
CA LYS A 241 61.64 -9.84 1.61
C LYS A 241 60.78 -8.58 1.62
N SER A 242 61.33 -7.47 1.16
CA SER A 242 60.59 -6.21 1.07
C SER A 242 59.33 -6.42 0.23
N ALA A 243 58.26 -5.63 0.43
CA ALA A 243 57.04 -5.73 -0.39
C ALA A 243 57.36 -5.69 -1.90
N TYR A 244 58.40 -4.93 -2.25
CA TYR A 244 59.01 -4.89 -3.58
C TYR A 244 59.60 -6.24 -4.02
N GLU A 245 60.43 -6.88 -3.20
CA GLU A 245 61.02 -8.19 -3.51
C GLU A 245 59.97 -9.29 -3.64
N ILE A 246 58.95 -9.30 -2.76
CA ILE A 246 57.85 -10.27 -2.82
C ILE A 246 57.04 -10.10 -4.10
N ALA A 247 56.68 -8.86 -4.45
CA ALA A 247 55.89 -8.59 -5.64
C ALA A 247 56.66 -8.89 -6.93
N LEU A 248 57.96 -8.57 -6.98
CA LEU A 248 58.80 -8.90 -8.12
C LEU A 248 59.03 -10.40 -8.27
N GLU A 249 59.24 -11.13 -7.17
CA GLU A 249 59.35 -12.59 -7.20
C GLU A 249 58.08 -13.21 -7.77
N LYS A 250 56.91 -12.84 -7.23
CA LYS A 250 55.62 -13.32 -7.73
C LYS A 250 55.36 -12.92 -9.18
N LEU A 251 55.77 -11.72 -9.58
CA LEU A 251 55.62 -11.26 -10.96
C LEU A 251 56.50 -12.06 -11.92
N ASN A 252 57.75 -12.32 -11.54
CA ASN A 252 58.69 -13.11 -12.32
C ASN A 252 58.28 -14.60 -12.38
N GLU A 253 57.71 -15.15 -11.31
CA GLU A 253 57.12 -16.49 -11.32
C GLU A 253 55.92 -16.57 -12.27
N LEU A 254 55.03 -15.57 -12.23
CA LEU A 254 53.91 -15.47 -13.16
C LEU A 254 54.40 -15.35 -14.61
N GLU A 255 55.46 -14.56 -14.86
CA GLU A 255 56.08 -14.43 -16.18
C GLU A 255 56.72 -15.75 -16.65
N ALA A 256 57.49 -16.41 -15.79
CA ALA A 256 58.15 -17.69 -16.11
C ALA A 256 57.15 -18.82 -16.38
N SER A 257 55.99 -18.81 -15.70
CA SER A 257 54.94 -19.82 -15.89
C SER A 257 54.28 -19.75 -17.26
N LYS A 258 54.42 -18.63 -18.00
CA LYS A 258 53.74 -18.38 -19.27
C LYS A 258 52.24 -18.71 -19.22
N MET A 259 51.60 -18.38 -18.11
CA MET A 259 50.20 -18.71 -17.86
C MET A 259 49.27 -18.18 -18.98
N TRP A 260 49.62 -17.07 -19.62
CA TRP A 260 48.86 -16.49 -20.74
C TRP A 260 48.89 -17.31 -22.04
N GLU A 261 49.83 -18.25 -22.20
CA GLU A 261 49.90 -19.15 -23.37
C GLU A 261 49.13 -20.46 -23.15
N THR A 262 48.99 -20.90 -21.89
CA THR A 262 48.55 -22.25 -21.54
C THR A 262 47.23 -22.31 -20.75
N SER A 263 46.84 -21.21 -20.09
CA SER A 263 45.63 -21.14 -19.24
C SER A 263 44.55 -20.22 -19.82
N ASP A 264 43.37 -20.18 -19.18
CA ASP A 264 42.33 -19.23 -19.51
C ASP A 264 42.86 -17.79 -19.27
N PRO A 265 42.73 -16.84 -20.23
CA PRO A 265 43.06 -15.43 -20.03
C PRO A 265 42.53 -14.81 -18.73
N LYS A 266 41.43 -15.35 -18.21
CA LYS A 266 40.86 -14.96 -16.91
C LYS A 266 41.77 -15.29 -15.72
N ASP A 267 42.41 -16.45 -15.72
CA ASP A 267 43.28 -16.88 -14.62
C ASP A 267 44.55 -16.03 -14.59
N PHE A 268 45.14 -15.79 -15.76
CA PHE A 268 46.27 -14.87 -15.91
C PHE A 268 45.95 -13.47 -15.34
N GLN A 269 44.83 -12.86 -15.76
CA GLN A 269 44.44 -11.52 -15.30
C GLN A 269 44.07 -11.50 -13.81
N THR A 270 43.57 -12.60 -13.27
CA THR A 270 43.29 -12.73 -11.84
C THR A 270 44.58 -12.76 -11.03
N SER A 271 45.56 -13.57 -11.43
CA SER A 271 46.88 -13.64 -10.80
C SER A 271 47.63 -12.31 -10.87
N LEU A 272 47.63 -11.65 -12.03
CA LEU A 272 48.29 -10.35 -12.22
C LEU A 272 47.69 -9.27 -11.31
N THR A 273 46.35 -9.16 -11.26
CA THR A 273 45.69 -8.18 -10.40
C THR A 273 45.83 -8.49 -8.91
N PHE A 274 45.93 -9.77 -8.55
CA PHE A 274 46.20 -10.19 -7.18
C PHE A 274 47.59 -9.71 -6.72
N ILE A 275 48.64 -9.89 -7.54
CA ILE A 275 50.00 -9.42 -7.24
C ILE A 275 50.01 -7.89 -7.05
N LEU A 276 49.33 -7.15 -7.93
CA LEU A 276 49.20 -5.69 -7.81
C LEU A 276 48.50 -5.27 -6.51
N ARG A 277 47.36 -5.88 -6.18
CA ARG A 277 46.58 -5.55 -4.97
C ARG A 277 47.32 -5.95 -3.69
N GLU A 278 47.99 -7.09 -3.69
CA GLU A 278 48.83 -7.53 -2.57
C GLU A 278 50.03 -6.60 -2.36
N TYR A 279 50.66 -6.14 -3.45
CA TYR A 279 51.72 -5.14 -3.36
C TYR A 279 51.20 -3.83 -2.75
N ILE A 280 50.05 -3.32 -3.22
CA ILE A 280 49.44 -2.09 -2.66
C ILE A 280 49.18 -2.25 -1.16
N LYS A 281 48.69 -3.42 -0.72
CA LYS A 281 48.48 -3.73 0.69
C LYS A 281 49.75 -3.69 1.51
N ASN A 282 50.75 -4.45 1.08
CA ASN A 282 52.01 -4.54 1.83
C ASN A 282 52.81 -3.24 1.79
N ARG A 283 52.63 -2.40 0.77
CA ARG A 283 53.38 -1.16 0.57
C ARG A 283 52.74 0.05 1.24
N PHE A 284 51.43 0.21 1.07
CA PHE A 284 50.70 1.43 1.46
C PHE A 284 49.74 1.21 2.64
N ASP A 285 49.68 0.00 3.19
CA ASP A 285 48.76 -0.38 4.28
C ASP A 285 47.27 -0.15 3.91
N ILE A 286 46.94 -0.38 2.64
CA ILE A 286 45.57 -0.29 2.09
C ILE A 286 45.08 -1.70 1.80
N ASP A 287 43.89 -2.09 2.26
CA ASP A 287 43.36 -3.45 2.04
C ASP A 287 42.82 -3.69 0.61
N ALA A 288 43.65 -3.40 -0.39
CA ALA A 288 43.32 -3.44 -1.80
C ALA A 288 42.79 -4.81 -2.31
N PRO A 289 43.15 -5.99 -1.77
CA PRO A 289 42.52 -7.25 -2.18
C PRO A 289 41.00 -7.29 -1.95
N GLU A 290 40.50 -6.61 -0.91
CA GLU A 290 39.08 -6.61 -0.52
C GLU A 290 38.28 -5.42 -1.08
N MET A 291 38.94 -4.53 -1.82
CA MET A 291 38.35 -3.31 -2.35
C MET A 291 37.90 -3.47 -3.81
N THR A 292 36.88 -2.72 -4.23
CA THR A 292 36.53 -2.62 -5.65
C THR A 292 37.60 -1.86 -6.44
N THR A 293 37.66 -2.03 -7.77
CA THR A 293 38.59 -1.26 -8.63
C THR A 293 38.43 0.25 -8.42
N HIS A 294 37.20 0.75 -8.24
CA HIS A 294 36.95 2.17 -8.02
C HIS A 294 37.52 2.66 -6.68
N GLU A 295 37.23 1.96 -5.59
CA GLU A 295 37.71 2.30 -4.25
C GLU A 295 39.24 2.28 -4.15
N THR A 296 39.91 1.29 -4.76
CA THR A 296 41.38 1.22 -4.78
C THR A 296 41.99 2.46 -5.44
N ILE A 297 41.45 2.88 -6.59
CA ILE A 297 41.93 4.05 -7.33
C ILE A 297 41.63 5.35 -6.57
N GLU A 298 40.44 5.46 -5.98
CA GLU A 298 40.05 6.63 -5.20
C GLU A 298 40.90 6.79 -3.92
N THR A 299 41.20 5.70 -3.24
CA THR A 299 42.03 5.71 -2.02
C THR A 299 43.47 6.11 -2.32
N LEU A 300 44.07 5.54 -3.39
CA LEU A 300 45.40 5.92 -3.85
C LEU A 300 45.47 7.40 -4.25
N LYS A 301 44.40 7.94 -4.86
CA LYS A 301 44.30 9.34 -5.24
C LYS A 301 44.17 10.26 -4.03
N THR A 302 43.22 9.97 -3.14
CA THR A 302 42.85 10.85 -2.02
C THR A 302 44.00 10.99 -1.02
N ASN A 303 44.76 9.92 -0.80
CA ASN A 303 45.91 9.92 0.10
C ASN A 303 47.21 10.44 -0.55
N ASN A 304 47.18 10.86 -1.82
CA ASN A 304 48.34 11.32 -2.59
C ASN A 304 49.55 10.36 -2.52
N LEU A 305 49.29 9.04 -2.53
CA LEU A 305 50.32 8.02 -2.32
C LEU A 305 51.13 7.68 -3.58
N VAL A 306 50.57 8.01 -4.74
CA VAL A 306 51.17 7.76 -6.06
C VAL A 306 50.92 8.96 -6.97
N ASP A 307 51.82 9.19 -7.93
CA ASP A 307 51.63 10.25 -8.92
C ASP A 307 50.50 9.91 -9.92
N ALA A 308 50.09 10.91 -10.71
CA ALA A 308 49.01 10.73 -11.67
C ALA A 308 49.32 9.71 -12.78
N VAL A 309 50.60 9.49 -13.09
CA VAL A 309 51.04 8.58 -14.14
C VAL A 309 50.90 7.13 -13.66
N LEU A 310 51.42 6.83 -12.47
CA LEU A 310 51.31 5.54 -11.81
C LEU A 310 49.87 5.18 -11.51
N LEU A 311 49.07 6.16 -11.08
CA LEU A 311 47.64 5.96 -10.84
C LEU A 311 46.88 5.56 -12.12
N ASN A 312 47.26 6.13 -13.26
CA ASN A 312 46.71 5.71 -14.56
C ASN A 312 47.15 4.29 -14.93
N SER A 313 48.39 3.90 -14.65
CA SER A 313 48.87 2.52 -14.88
C SER A 313 48.08 1.50 -14.06
N VAL A 314 47.86 1.76 -12.76
CA VAL A 314 47.01 0.89 -11.89
C VAL A 314 45.59 0.81 -12.43
N ARG A 315 45.01 1.95 -12.85
CA ARG A 315 43.65 1.97 -13.44
C ARG A 315 43.59 1.10 -14.69
N ASN A 316 44.55 1.23 -15.60
CA ASN A 316 44.58 0.46 -16.85
C ASN A 316 44.64 -1.04 -16.59
N ILE A 317 45.49 -1.50 -15.65
CA ILE A 317 45.61 -2.92 -15.29
C ILE A 317 44.29 -3.44 -14.70
N LEU A 318 43.70 -2.73 -13.74
CA LEU A 318 42.48 -3.17 -13.08
C LEU A 318 41.24 -3.12 -13.99
N SER A 319 41.11 -2.09 -14.84
CA SER A 319 39.99 -1.98 -15.79
C SER A 319 39.99 -3.09 -16.84
N VAL A 320 41.17 -3.51 -17.32
CA VAL A 320 41.25 -4.65 -18.25
C VAL A 320 40.88 -5.95 -17.57
N SER A 321 41.25 -6.15 -16.30
CA SER A 321 40.81 -7.29 -15.51
C SER A 321 39.29 -7.36 -15.40
N ASP A 322 38.62 -6.23 -15.18
CA ASP A 322 37.16 -6.15 -15.11
C ASP A 322 36.52 -6.51 -16.48
N LEU A 323 37.09 -6.05 -17.60
CA LEU A 323 36.63 -6.44 -18.95
C LEU A 323 36.76 -7.94 -19.21
N VAL A 324 37.85 -8.58 -18.76
CA VAL A 324 38.05 -10.02 -18.93
C VAL A 324 37.11 -10.82 -18.02
N LYS A 325 36.92 -10.38 -16.77
CA LYS A 325 36.06 -11.06 -15.77
C LYS A 325 34.57 -10.95 -16.08
N PHE A 326 34.10 -9.80 -16.58
CA PHE A 326 32.68 -9.52 -16.77
C PHE A 326 32.23 -9.53 -18.24
N ALA A 327 33.07 -9.07 -19.18
CA ALA A 327 32.70 -8.97 -20.59
C ALA A 327 33.24 -10.13 -21.46
N LYS A 328 33.86 -11.16 -20.85
CA LYS A 328 34.49 -12.31 -21.54
C LYS A 328 35.45 -11.89 -22.66
N ALA A 329 36.06 -10.71 -22.53
CA ALA A 329 37.04 -10.21 -23.49
C ALA A 329 38.28 -11.12 -23.48
N LYS A 330 38.84 -11.38 -24.67
CA LYS A 330 40.09 -12.12 -24.82
C LYS A 330 41.18 -11.13 -25.24
N PRO A 331 42.12 -10.76 -24.35
CA PRO A 331 43.26 -9.93 -24.72
C PRO A 331 44.06 -10.61 -25.83
N THR A 332 44.55 -9.82 -26.79
CA THR A 332 45.48 -10.34 -27.81
C THR A 332 46.83 -10.66 -27.17
N GLN A 333 47.59 -11.58 -27.77
CA GLN A 333 48.87 -12.02 -27.21
C GLN A 333 49.88 -10.87 -27.02
N ASP A 334 49.80 -9.86 -27.89
CA ASP A 334 50.65 -8.66 -27.84
C ASP A 334 50.32 -7.73 -26.65
N MET A 335 49.14 -7.89 -26.02
CA MET A 335 48.74 -7.06 -24.88
C MET A 335 49.34 -7.53 -23.55
N TYR A 336 49.84 -8.76 -23.45
CA TYR A 336 50.32 -9.31 -22.17
C TYR A 336 51.62 -8.67 -21.69
N GLN A 337 52.57 -8.45 -22.60
CA GLN A 337 53.87 -7.83 -22.28
C GLN A 337 53.72 -6.42 -21.67
N PRO A 338 52.92 -5.51 -22.27
CA PRO A 338 52.62 -4.23 -21.65
C PRO A 338 52.05 -4.30 -20.22
N PHE A 339 51.29 -5.35 -19.87
CA PHE A 339 50.76 -5.48 -18.50
C PHE A 339 51.84 -5.82 -17.48
N PHE A 340 52.76 -6.71 -17.84
CA PHE A 340 53.93 -7.00 -17.00
C PHE A 340 54.81 -5.77 -16.84
N ASP A 341 55.07 -5.05 -17.93
CA ASP A 341 55.89 -3.83 -17.90
C ASP A 341 55.23 -2.74 -17.05
N ASN A 342 53.92 -2.50 -17.21
CA ASN A 342 53.20 -1.51 -16.42
C ASN A 342 53.19 -1.86 -14.93
N LEU A 343 53.03 -3.14 -14.56
CA LEU A 343 53.05 -3.58 -13.17
C LEU A 343 54.47 -3.48 -12.58
N ARG A 344 55.49 -3.90 -13.35
CA ARG A 344 56.90 -3.79 -12.96
C ARG A 344 57.30 -2.34 -12.76
N GLU A 345 56.97 -1.46 -13.71
CA GLU A 345 57.19 -0.02 -13.61
C GLU A 345 56.50 0.58 -12.38
N PHE A 346 55.27 0.14 -12.09
CA PHE A 346 54.56 0.57 -10.90
C PHE A 346 55.31 0.18 -9.62
N ILE A 347 55.72 -1.08 -9.49
CA ILE A 347 56.46 -1.60 -8.34
C ILE A 347 57.82 -0.89 -8.19
N GLU A 348 58.52 -0.63 -9.28
CA GLU A 348 59.83 0.05 -9.29
C GLU A 348 59.72 1.53 -8.91
N LYS A 349 58.79 2.27 -9.50
CA LYS A 349 58.64 3.71 -9.23
C LYS A 349 58.01 4.01 -7.87
N SER A 350 57.26 3.08 -7.30
CA SER A 350 56.67 3.22 -5.95
C SER A 350 57.57 2.66 -4.83
N LYS A 351 58.75 2.14 -5.18
CA LYS A 351 59.83 1.76 -4.26
C LYS A 351 60.49 3.02 -3.69
N SER A 352 59.98 3.52 -2.56
CA SER A 352 60.60 4.56 -1.73
C SER A 352 61.03 4.06 -0.37
#